data_AF-A0A9Q7E8R7-F1
#
_entry.id   AF-A0A9Q7E8R7-F1
#
_cell.length_a   1.000
_cell.length_b   1.000
_cell.length_c   1.000
_cell.angle_alpha   90.00
_cell.angle_beta   90.00
_cell.angle_gamma   90.00
#
_symmetry.space_group_name_H-M   'P 1'
#
loop_
_entity.id
_entity.type
_entity.pdbx_description
1 polymer ?
#
loop_
_entity_poly.entity_id
_entity_poly.type
_entity_poly.pdbx_seq_one_letter_code
_entity_poly.pdbx_strand_id
1 'polypeptide(L)'
;MPDHLKTLEAFLFQQLNITCSSYTKDPECEEYSGYTCLLDTFTIKFRKAKITPKKIGQFVTVWKRNAEGITTPFSLSDPFDFYIILTEASNQVGCFIFPKSILGEKGILTTPKQEGKRGFRVYPTWDSPTSKLAQKTQQWQENYFILLSAWEDQPSTSRNTVELHRILKQHIDAVK
;
A
#
# COMPACT_ATOMS: atom_id res chain seq x y z
N MET A 1 -17.60 -8.00 -1.18
CA MET A 1 -16.24 -7.46 -1.35
C MET A 1 -16.21 -6.54 -2.57
N PRO A 2 -15.70 -5.30 -2.48
CA PRO A 2 -15.58 -4.36 -3.60
C PRO A 2 -14.77 -4.96 -4.76
N ASP A 3 -15.09 -4.61 -6.00
CA ASP A 3 -14.44 -5.21 -7.18
C ASP A 3 -12.93 -4.95 -7.22
N HIS A 4 -12.47 -3.80 -6.73
CA HIS A 4 -11.05 -3.47 -6.58
C HIS A 4 -10.28 -4.45 -5.67
N LEU A 5 -10.93 -4.95 -4.61
CA LEU A 5 -10.34 -5.94 -3.72
C LEU A 5 -10.30 -7.33 -4.34
N LYS A 6 -11.30 -7.68 -5.17
CA LYS A 6 -11.26 -8.90 -5.99
C LYS A 6 -10.11 -8.87 -6.98
N THR A 7 -9.84 -7.71 -7.62
CA THR A 7 -8.71 -7.57 -8.54
C THR A 7 -7.37 -7.77 -7.83
N LEU A 8 -7.19 -7.17 -6.64
CA LEU A 8 -5.98 -7.38 -5.84
C LEU A 8 -5.86 -8.82 -5.36
N GLU A 9 -6.94 -9.42 -4.85
CA GLU A 9 -6.94 -10.81 -4.39
C GLU A 9 -6.65 -11.78 -5.53
N ALA A 10 -7.30 -11.62 -6.68
CA ALA A 10 -7.03 -12.43 -7.86
C ALA A 10 -5.57 -12.31 -8.30
N PHE A 11 -4.99 -11.10 -8.25
CA PHE A 11 -3.58 -10.90 -8.53
C PHE A 11 -2.68 -11.60 -7.50
N LEU A 12 -2.87 -11.38 -6.20
CA LEU A 12 -2.05 -11.99 -5.15
C LEU A 12 -2.15 -13.52 -5.17
N PHE A 13 -3.36 -14.05 -5.39
CA PHE A 13 -3.61 -15.47 -5.56
C PHE A 13 -2.91 -16.01 -6.80
N GLN A 14 -3.01 -15.33 -7.94
CA GLN A 14 -2.40 -15.82 -9.17
C GLN A 14 -0.86 -15.78 -9.14
N GLN A 15 -0.26 -14.75 -8.54
CA GLN A 15 1.19 -14.59 -8.54
C GLN A 15 1.89 -15.40 -7.45
N LEU A 16 1.24 -15.57 -6.29
CA LEU A 16 1.87 -16.16 -5.11
C LEU A 16 1.17 -17.43 -4.62
N ASN A 17 0.04 -17.80 -5.22
CA ASN A 17 -0.87 -18.83 -4.71
C ASN A 17 -1.34 -18.55 -3.27
N ILE A 18 -1.37 -17.26 -2.87
CA ILE A 18 -1.77 -16.85 -1.52
C ILE A 18 -3.19 -16.31 -1.57
N THR A 19 -4.03 -16.85 -0.69
CA THR A 19 -5.42 -16.42 -0.54
C THR A 19 -5.51 -15.44 0.62
N CYS A 20 -6.23 -14.35 0.45
CA CYS A 20 -6.55 -13.47 1.55
C CYS A 20 -7.72 -14.07 2.35
N SER A 21 -7.65 -13.97 3.67
CA SER A 21 -8.72 -14.40 4.57
C SER A 21 -9.10 -13.28 5.54
N SER A 22 -10.19 -13.47 6.29
CA SER A 22 -10.60 -12.60 7.40
C SER A 22 -10.77 -11.12 7.03
N TYR A 23 -11.39 -10.86 5.87
CA TYR A 23 -11.69 -9.51 5.40
C TYR A 23 -12.61 -8.75 6.36
N THR A 24 -12.05 -7.75 7.03
CA THR A 24 -12.77 -6.86 7.92
C THR A 24 -12.77 -5.46 7.34
N LYS A 25 -13.95 -4.91 7.06
CA LYS A 25 -14.09 -3.52 6.62
C LYS A 25 -13.59 -2.59 7.73
N ASP A 26 -12.85 -1.56 7.35
CA ASP A 26 -12.47 -0.46 8.22
C ASP A 26 -13.50 0.67 8.04
N PRO A 27 -14.54 0.76 8.90
CA PRO A 27 -15.65 1.68 8.69
C PRO A 27 -15.20 3.14 8.69
N GLU A 28 -14.10 3.45 9.37
CA GLU A 28 -13.57 4.81 9.48
C GLU A 28 -12.81 5.26 8.23
N CYS A 29 -12.46 4.31 7.36
CA CYS A 29 -11.73 4.54 6.12
C CYS A 29 -12.52 4.09 4.88
N GLU A 30 -13.85 4.01 4.98
CA GLU A 30 -14.73 3.62 3.86
C GLU A 30 -14.49 4.49 2.61
N GLU A 31 -14.29 5.79 2.80
CA GLU A 31 -14.01 6.74 1.72
C GLU A 31 -12.78 6.34 0.88
N TYR A 32 -11.84 5.61 1.48
CA TYR A 32 -10.60 5.10 0.87
C TYR A 32 -10.63 3.58 0.71
N SER A 33 -11.82 2.96 0.65
CA SER A 33 -11.99 1.51 0.56
C SER A 33 -11.14 0.77 1.61
N GLY A 34 -11.25 1.18 2.87
CA GLY A 34 -10.47 0.63 3.97
C GLY A 34 -10.87 -0.79 4.34
N TYR A 35 -9.90 -1.71 4.31
CA TYR A 35 -10.05 -3.08 4.77
C TYR A 35 -8.82 -3.55 5.54
N THR A 36 -9.02 -4.54 6.39
CA THR A 36 -7.96 -5.37 6.96
C THR A 36 -8.18 -6.80 6.48
N CYS A 37 -7.14 -7.48 6.05
CA CYS A 37 -7.18 -8.90 5.71
C CYS A 37 -5.90 -9.59 6.19
N LEU A 38 -5.94 -10.92 6.24
CA LEU A 38 -4.78 -11.77 6.46
C LEU A 38 -4.31 -12.33 5.13
N LEU A 39 -3.03 -12.21 4.84
CA LEU A 39 -2.36 -12.84 3.71
C LEU A 39 -1.36 -13.84 4.27
N ASP A 40 -1.73 -15.12 4.25
CA ASP A 40 -1.05 -16.16 5.03
C ASP A 40 -0.95 -15.76 6.53
N THR A 41 0.26 -15.57 7.07
CA THR A 41 0.47 -15.10 8.45
C THR A 41 0.55 -13.58 8.57
N PHE A 42 0.53 -12.82 7.48
CA PHE A 42 0.71 -11.37 7.50
C PHE A 42 -0.61 -10.63 7.61
N THR A 43 -0.67 -9.66 8.51
CA THR A 43 -1.80 -8.75 8.65
C THR A 43 -1.63 -7.55 7.73
N ILE A 44 -2.61 -7.31 6.86
CA ILE A 44 -2.57 -6.27 5.84
C ILE A 44 -3.60 -5.20 6.13
N LYS A 45 -3.18 -3.94 6.05
CA LYS A 45 -4.07 -2.79 5.90
C LYS A 45 -4.17 -2.41 4.42
N PHE A 46 -5.37 -2.47 3.87
CA PHE A 46 -5.64 -2.09 2.48
C PHE A 46 -6.32 -0.73 2.40
N ARG A 47 -5.91 0.09 1.42
CA ARG A 47 -6.58 1.32 1.01
C ARG A 47 -6.56 1.48 -0.51
N LYS A 48 -7.51 2.24 -1.03
CA LYS A 48 -7.48 2.82 -2.38
C LYS A 48 -7.10 4.30 -2.28
N ALA A 49 -6.04 4.70 -2.98
CA ALA A 49 -5.65 6.10 -3.08
C ALA A 49 -6.58 6.87 -4.04
N LYS A 50 -6.53 8.20 -3.96
CA LYS A 50 -7.36 9.10 -4.76
C LYS A 50 -6.53 10.10 -5.53
N ILE A 51 -6.82 10.24 -6.82
CA ILE A 51 -6.32 11.36 -7.61
C ILE A 51 -6.98 12.64 -7.09
N THR A 52 -6.18 13.68 -6.92
CA THR A 52 -6.67 15.02 -6.54
C THR A 52 -6.35 16.01 -7.65
N PRO A 53 -7.28 16.90 -8.06
CA PRO A 53 -7.10 17.72 -9.27
C PRO A 53 -5.84 18.59 -9.29
N LYS A 54 -5.40 19.09 -8.13
CA LYS A 54 -4.36 20.14 -8.04
C LYS A 54 -2.93 19.62 -7.90
N LYS A 55 -2.73 18.32 -7.67
CA LYS A 55 -1.41 17.77 -7.31
C LYS A 55 -1.21 16.41 -7.96
N ILE A 56 -0.06 16.24 -8.62
CA ILE A 56 0.43 14.95 -9.13
C ILE A 56 0.61 13.97 -7.96
N GLY A 57 0.43 12.68 -8.23
CA GLY A 57 0.35 11.65 -7.20
C GLY A 57 -1.07 11.44 -6.69
N GLN A 58 -1.27 10.30 -6.05
CA GLN A 58 -2.55 9.94 -5.43
C GLN A 58 -2.44 10.08 -3.91
N PHE A 59 -3.47 10.64 -3.29
CA PHE A 59 -3.53 10.83 -1.84
C PHE A 59 -4.18 9.63 -1.16
N VAL A 60 -3.64 9.23 -0.02
CA VAL A 60 -4.14 8.11 0.79
C VAL A 60 -4.03 8.44 2.27
N THR A 61 -4.98 7.95 3.05
CA THR A 61 -4.98 8.06 4.51
C THR A 61 -4.23 6.90 5.17
N VAL A 62 -3.59 7.19 6.30
CA VAL A 62 -2.85 6.25 7.14
C VAL A 62 -2.97 6.65 8.61
N TRP A 63 -4.19 6.62 9.12
CA TRP A 63 -4.50 6.97 10.50
C TRP A 63 -5.47 5.95 11.14
N LYS A 64 -5.51 5.97 12.47
CA LYS A 64 -6.48 5.28 13.33
C LYS A 64 -7.05 6.27 14.35
N ARG A 65 -8.08 5.90 15.11
CA ARG A 65 -8.45 6.64 16.32
C ARG A 65 -7.73 6.09 17.55
N ASN A 66 -7.35 6.99 18.46
CA ASN A 66 -6.90 6.63 19.80
C ASN A 66 -8.10 6.35 20.72
N ALA A 67 -7.83 6.06 22.00
CA ALA A 67 -8.86 5.77 23.00
C ALA A 67 -9.85 6.93 23.19
N GLU A 68 -9.40 8.16 22.94
CA GLU A 68 -10.20 9.39 23.02
C GLU A 68 -10.99 9.67 21.72
N GLY A 69 -10.93 8.80 20.72
CA GLY A 69 -11.61 8.99 19.44
C GLY A 69 -10.96 10.03 18.53
N ILE A 70 -9.74 10.46 18.81
CA ILE A 70 -8.99 11.45 18.02
C ILE A 70 -8.19 10.74 16.93
N THR A 71 -8.19 11.30 15.71
CA THR A 71 -7.38 10.75 14.61
C THR A 71 -5.90 10.91 14.90
N THR A 72 -5.17 9.80 14.85
CA THR A 72 -3.73 9.74 15.13
C THR A 72 -3.05 8.85 14.07
N PRO A 73 -1.79 9.11 13.72
CA PRO A 73 -1.05 8.21 12.83
C PRO A 73 -1.00 6.78 13.40
N PHE A 74 -0.90 5.81 12.50
CA PHE A 74 -0.43 4.48 12.90
C PHE A 74 1.01 4.55 13.41
N SER A 75 1.40 3.57 14.21
CA SER A 75 2.72 3.42 14.85
C SER A 75 3.35 2.08 14.49
N LEU A 76 4.66 1.93 14.74
CA LEU A 76 5.36 0.66 14.52
C LEU A 76 4.83 -0.49 15.40
N SER A 77 4.22 -0.19 16.54
CA SER A 77 3.63 -1.19 17.43
C SER A 77 2.22 -1.62 17.03
N ASP A 78 1.61 -0.97 16.02
CA ASP A 78 0.31 -1.39 15.54
C ASP A 78 0.37 -2.78 14.86
N PRO A 79 -0.69 -3.60 15.03
CA PRO A 79 -0.70 -4.99 14.60
C PRO A 79 -1.02 -5.11 13.11
N PHE A 80 -0.09 -4.67 12.27
CA PHE A 80 -0.08 -4.97 10.84
C PHE A 80 1.38 -5.12 10.36
N ASP A 81 1.55 -5.83 9.25
CA ASP A 81 2.86 -6.11 8.64
C ASP A 81 3.05 -5.29 7.37
N PHE A 82 1.98 -5.18 6.56
CA PHE A 82 1.99 -4.46 5.31
C PHE A 82 0.83 -3.46 5.19
N TYR A 83 1.11 -2.38 4.49
CA TYR A 83 0.10 -1.42 4.03
C TYR A 83 0.04 -1.46 2.51
N ILE A 84 -1.05 -1.99 1.97
CA ILE A 84 -1.28 -2.09 0.53
C ILE A 84 -2.16 -0.93 0.05
N ILE A 85 -1.70 -0.26 -1.00
CA ILE A 85 -2.36 0.92 -1.55
C ILE A 85 -2.62 0.71 -3.03
N LEU A 86 -3.88 0.55 -3.39
CA LEU A 86 -4.30 0.50 -4.80
C LEU A 86 -4.30 1.91 -5.39
N THR A 87 -3.80 2.02 -6.61
CA THR A 87 -3.77 3.24 -7.41
C THR A 87 -4.32 2.97 -8.79
N GLU A 88 -5.13 3.90 -9.29
CA GLU A 88 -5.80 3.79 -10.58
C GLU A 88 -5.75 5.12 -11.32
N ALA A 89 -5.53 5.10 -12.62
CA ALA A 89 -5.57 6.26 -13.50
C ALA A 89 -5.99 5.84 -14.90
N SER A 90 -7.13 6.33 -15.40
CA SER A 90 -7.71 6.03 -16.73
C SER A 90 -7.63 4.55 -17.16
N ASN A 91 -6.51 4.10 -17.72
CA ASN A 91 -6.27 2.74 -18.23
C ASN A 91 -5.15 2.01 -17.48
N GLN A 92 -4.73 2.52 -16.33
CA GLN A 92 -3.62 2.00 -15.53
C GLN A 92 -4.09 1.69 -14.12
N VAL A 93 -3.70 0.51 -13.65
CA VAL A 93 -3.99 0.01 -12.31
C VAL A 93 -2.71 -0.58 -11.77
N GLY A 94 -2.43 -0.32 -10.50
CA GLY A 94 -1.20 -0.73 -9.84
C GLY A 94 -1.35 -0.64 -8.34
N CYS A 95 -0.50 -1.33 -7.60
CA CYS A 95 -0.52 -1.29 -6.15
C CYS A 95 0.88 -1.04 -5.57
N PHE A 96 0.89 -0.35 -4.43
CA PHE A 96 2.06 -0.32 -3.56
C PHE A 96 1.90 -1.33 -2.44
N ILE A 97 2.97 -2.01 -2.08
CA ILE A 97 3.02 -2.95 -0.95
C ILE A 97 4.14 -2.51 -0.03
N PHE A 98 3.80 -1.70 0.98
CA PHE A 98 4.79 -1.16 1.90
C PHE A 98 4.91 -2.02 3.15
N PRO A 99 6.10 -2.57 3.47
CA PRO A 99 6.37 -3.11 4.79
C PRO A 99 6.25 -2.02 5.86
N LYS A 100 5.73 -2.37 7.03
CA LYS A 100 5.59 -1.45 8.18
C LYS A 100 6.92 -0.76 8.54
N SER A 101 8.03 -1.48 8.47
CA SER A 101 9.38 -0.97 8.74
C SER A 101 9.74 0.23 7.86
N ILE A 102 9.46 0.15 6.56
CA ILE A 102 9.76 1.19 5.58
C ILE A 102 8.87 2.42 5.79
N LEU A 103 7.60 2.21 6.15
CA LEU A 103 6.73 3.34 6.53
C LEU A 103 7.23 4.04 7.80
N GLY A 104 7.81 3.31 8.75
CA GLY A 104 8.50 3.89 9.90
C GLY A 104 9.74 4.69 9.51
N GLU A 105 10.61 4.11 8.68
CA GLU A 105 11.84 4.76 8.18
C GLU A 105 11.54 6.07 7.45
N LYS A 106 10.48 6.09 6.61
CA LYS A 106 10.06 7.29 5.85
C LYS A 106 9.20 8.27 6.68
N GLY A 107 9.05 8.04 7.98
CA GLY A 107 8.30 8.91 8.90
C GLY A 107 6.81 9.01 8.56
N ILE A 108 6.25 7.93 8.01
CA ILE A 108 4.82 7.81 7.78
C ILE A 108 4.14 7.24 9.04
N LEU A 109 4.78 6.30 9.73
CA LEU A 109 4.32 5.80 11.02
C LEU A 109 5.03 6.50 12.17
N THR A 110 4.32 6.61 13.29
CA THR A 110 4.89 7.07 14.56
C THR A 110 5.96 6.08 15.03
N THR A 111 7.10 6.64 15.43
CA THR A 111 8.25 5.93 16.01
C THR A 111 8.63 6.60 17.33
N PRO A 112 9.51 6.01 18.16
CA PRO A 112 10.00 6.68 19.37
C PRO A 112 10.69 8.03 19.11
N LYS A 113 11.14 8.28 17.87
CA LYS A 113 11.87 9.50 17.49
C LYS A 113 11.00 10.59 16.89
N GLN A 114 9.85 10.25 16.32
CA GLN A 114 8.99 11.20 15.59
C GLN A 114 7.54 10.72 15.48
N GLU A 115 6.61 11.67 15.51
CA GLU A 115 5.21 11.44 15.15
C GLU A 115 5.08 11.14 13.65
N GLY A 116 4.20 10.19 13.31
CA GLY A 116 3.91 9.82 11.94
C GLY A 116 2.99 10.81 11.23
N LYS A 117 2.50 10.40 10.07
CA LYS A 117 1.56 11.17 9.24
C LYS A 117 0.19 10.52 9.26
N ARG A 118 -0.85 11.32 9.10
CA ARG A 118 -2.23 10.80 8.92
C ARG A 118 -2.56 10.52 7.46
N GLY A 119 -1.74 10.97 6.53
CA GLY A 119 -1.92 10.72 5.10
C GLY A 119 -0.68 11.16 4.33
N PHE A 120 -0.51 10.60 3.14
CA PHE A 120 0.62 10.93 2.28
C PHE A 120 0.25 10.74 0.81
N ARG A 121 1.17 11.13 -0.08
CA ARG A 121 1.04 10.90 -1.51
C ARG A 121 1.89 9.72 -1.94
N VAL A 122 1.30 8.88 -2.78
CA VAL A 122 1.99 7.86 -3.55
C VAL A 122 2.07 8.30 -5.00
N TYR A 123 3.18 7.94 -5.65
CA TYR A 123 3.47 8.31 -7.04
C TYR A 123 3.71 7.02 -7.84
N PRO A 124 2.65 6.42 -8.43
CA PRO A 124 2.80 5.31 -9.37
C PRO A 124 3.84 5.61 -10.45
N THR A 125 4.40 4.57 -11.07
CA THR A 125 5.45 4.73 -12.09
C THR A 125 5.01 5.50 -13.33
N TRP A 126 3.69 5.60 -13.56
CA TRP A 126 3.13 6.41 -14.64
C TRP A 126 3.00 7.91 -14.30
N ASP A 127 3.14 8.28 -13.03
CA ASP A 127 3.16 9.70 -12.64
C ASP A 127 4.53 10.32 -12.90
N SER A 128 4.55 11.59 -13.29
CA SER A 128 5.79 12.37 -13.51
C SER A 128 5.80 13.61 -12.61
N PRO A 129 6.12 13.48 -11.31
CA PRO A 129 6.15 14.61 -10.39
C PRO A 129 7.24 15.62 -10.74
N THR A 130 6.91 16.91 -10.64
CA THR A 130 7.82 18.01 -11.01
C THR A 130 8.62 18.56 -9.82
N SER A 131 8.12 18.41 -8.59
CA SER A 131 8.82 18.92 -7.40
C SER A 131 9.91 17.94 -6.92
N LYS A 132 11.06 18.46 -6.46
CA LYS A 132 12.17 17.65 -5.94
C LYS A 132 11.75 16.73 -4.79
N LEU A 133 10.84 17.18 -3.92
CA LEU A 133 10.35 16.36 -2.80
C LEU A 133 9.51 15.18 -3.30
N ALA A 134 8.63 15.43 -4.28
CA ALA A 134 7.79 14.39 -4.88
C ALA A 134 8.63 13.37 -5.66
N GLN A 135 9.63 13.81 -6.42
CA GLN A 135 10.56 12.93 -7.14
C GLN A 135 11.35 12.02 -6.17
N LYS A 136 11.91 12.59 -5.10
CA LYS A 136 12.56 11.80 -4.04
C LYS A 136 11.59 10.81 -3.39
N THR A 137 10.32 11.19 -3.24
CA THR A 137 9.29 10.31 -2.68
C THR A 137 8.97 9.16 -3.63
N GLN A 138 8.77 9.45 -4.92
CA GLN A 138 8.56 8.44 -5.95
C GLN A 138 9.74 7.44 -6.01
N GLN A 139 10.97 7.94 -6.03
CA GLN A 139 12.18 7.10 -6.16
C GLN A 139 12.25 5.96 -5.12
N TRP A 140 11.88 6.21 -3.87
CA TRP A 140 11.86 5.13 -2.88
C TRP A 140 10.60 4.27 -2.99
N GLN A 141 9.46 4.86 -3.39
CA GLN A 141 8.18 4.16 -3.55
C GLN A 141 8.18 3.16 -4.70
N GLU A 142 8.92 3.42 -5.77
CA GLU A 142 9.08 2.53 -6.93
C GLU A 142 9.56 1.14 -6.53
N ASN A 143 10.40 1.02 -5.49
CA ASN A 143 10.86 -0.26 -4.95
C ASN A 143 9.74 -1.09 -4.30
N TYR A 144 8.53 -0.56 -4.20
CA TYR A 144 7.38 -1.21 -3.57
C TYR A 144 6.16 -1.19 -4.48
N PHE A 145 6.32 -0.81 -5.76
CA PHE A 145 5.24 -0.66 -6.70
C PHE A 145 5.13 -1.82 -7.68
N ILE A 146 3.90 -2.20 -8.01
CA ILE A 146 3.57 -3.24 -8.98
C ILE A 146 2.51 -2.72 -9.93
N LEU A 147 2.80 -2.80 -11.23
CA LEU A 147 1.85 -2.50 -12.29
C LEU A 147 0.95 -3.72 -12.56
N LEU A 148 -0.37 -3.52 -12.48
CA LEU A 148 -1.39 -4.56 -12.64
C LEU A 148 -2.06 -4.54 -14.03
N SER A 149 -2.18 -3.38 -14.67
CA SER A 149 -2.90 -3.22 -15.96
C SER A 149 -2.17 -3.76 -17.20
N ALA A 150 -0.96 -4.31 -17.07
CA ALA A 150 -0.25 -5.00 -18.16
C ALA A 150 -0.70 -6.47 -18.32
N TRP A 151 -1.94 -6.78 -17.93
CA TRP A 151 -2.46 -8.15 -17.80
C TRP A 151 -3.22 -8.64 -19.04
N GLU A 152 -3.65 -7.75 -19.94
CA GLU A 152 -4.46 -8.19 -21.09
C GLU A 152 -3.65 -8.79 -22.23
N ASP A 153 -2.32 -8.61 -22.30
CA ASP A 153 -1.48 -9.25 -23.33
C ASP A 153 -0.05 -9.56 -22.81
N GLN A 154 0.32 -10.85 -22.70
CA GLN A 154 1.71 -11.42 -22.60
C GLN A 154 2.39 -11.48 -21.19
N PRO A 155 3.48 -12.26 -20.97
CA PRO A 155 3.81 -13.03 -19.75
C PRO A 155 4.41 -12.21 -18.58
N SER A 156 3.69 -11.16 -18.16
CA SER A 156 4.02 -10.26 -17.04
C SER A 156 3.98 -10.94 -15.65
N THR A 157 3.54 -12.19 -15.58
CA THR A 157 3.46 -13.02 -14.37
C THR A 157 4.84 -13.21 -13.71
N SER A 158 5.92 -13.36 -14.48
CA SER A 158 7.24 -13.66 -13.91
C SER A 158 7.87 -12.48 -13.16
N ARG A 159 7.87 -11.27 -13.73
CA ARG A 159 8.48 -10.08 -13.12
C ARG A 159 7.73 -9.63 -11.87
N ASN A 160 6.40 -9.56 -11.92
CA ASN A 160 5.59 -9.15 -10.78
C ASN A 160 5.73 -10.15 -9.61
N THR A 161 5.79 -11.45 -9.91
CA THR A 161 6.09 -12.48 -8.92
C THR A 161 7.46 -12.27 -8.28
N VAL A 162 8.51 -11.96 -9.06
CA VAL A 162 9.86 -11.71 -8.52
C VAL A 162 9.87 -10.48 -7.60
N GLU A 163 9.23 -9.38 -8.01
CA GLU A 163 9.17 -8.16 -7.20
C GLU A 163 8.38 -8.36 -5.90
N LEU A 164 7.26 -9.08 -5.95
CA LEU A 164 6.50 -9.47 -4.76
C LEU A 164 7.36 -10.28 -3.78
N HIS A 165 8.01 -11.33 -4.27
CA HIS A 165 8.90 -12.15 -3.42
C HIS A 165 10.03 -11.31 -2.84
N ARG A 166 10.60 -10.37 -3.60
CA ARG A 166 11.61 -9.45 -3.09
C ARG A 166 11.07 -8.58 -1.95
N ILE A 167 9.89 -7.99 -2.09
CA ILE A 167 9.27 -7.14 -1.06
C ILE A 167 8.96 -7.97 0.20
N LEU A 168 8.38 -9.16 0.05
CA LEU A 168 8.04 -10.04 1.17
C LEU A 168 9.29 -10.53 1.90
N LYS A 169 10.34 -10.93 1.16
CA LYS A 169 11.61 -11.38 1.75
C LYS A 169 12.31 -10.28 2.53
N GLN A 170 12.33 -9.04 2.01
CA GLN A 170 12.89 -7.89 2.73
C GLN A 170 12.21 -7.68 4.10
N HIS A 171 10.91 -7.96 4.19
CA HIS A 171 10.20 -7.88 5.46
C HIS A 171 10.58 -9.04 6.39
N ILE A 172 10.59 -10.29 5.90
CA ILE A 172 10.95 -11.46 6.71
C ILE A 172 12.35 -11.32 7.31
N ASP A 173 13.32 -10.86 6.51
CA ASP A 173 14.71 -10.68 6.95
C ASP A 173 14.85 -9.51 7.95
N ALA A 174 13.93 -8.54 7.97
CA ALA A 174 13.93 -7.41 8.90
C ALA A 174 13.26 -7.71 10.26
N VAL A 175 12.54 -8.84 10.38
CA VAL A 175 11.82 -9.25 11.59
C VAL A 175 12.54 -10.38 12.34
N LYS A 176 13.55 -11.02 11.71
CA LYS A 176 14.47 -11.98 12.35
C LYS A 176 15.62 -11.25 13.05
#